data_AF-A0A969R014-F1
#
_entry.id   AF-A0A969R014-F1
#
_cell.length_a   1.000
_cell.length_b   1.000
_cell.length_c   1.000
_cell.angle_alpha   90.00
_cell.angle_beta   90.00
_cell.angle_gamma   90.00
#
_symmetry.space_group_name_H-M   'P 1'
#
loop_
_entity.id
_entity.type
_entity.pdbx_description
1 polymer ?
#
loop_
_entity_poly.entity_id
_entity_poly.type
_entity_poly.pdbx_seq_one_letter_code
_entity_poly.pdbx_strand_id
1 'polypeptide(L)' 'MANALDAIGAAGGATRVLVHDAARPFLPHAVIDRLLGALESAQAAIPVLPVFDSLVDASAGPVDRASLQRVQTRRP' A
#
# COMPACT_ATOMS: atom_id res chain seq x y z
N MET A 1 11.68 6.23 -6.33
CA MET A 1 10.59 5.64 -7.16
C MET A 1 10.75 6.03 -8.62
N ALA A 2 10.88 7.31 -8.95
CA ALA A 2 11.03 7.83 -10.32
C ALA A 2 12.03 7.01 -11.17
N ASN A 3 13.28 6.86 -10.72
CA ASN A 3 14.31 6.11 -11.45
C ASN A 3 13.91 4.67 -11.81
N ALA A 4 13.15 4.00 -10.93
CA ALA A 4 12.72 2.62 -11.19
C ALA A 4 11.59 2.57 -12.23
N LEU A 5 10.66 3.53 -12.19
CA LEU A 5 9.58 3.64 -13.18
C LEU A 5 10.13 4.03 -14.56
N ASP A 6 11.11 4.94 -14.60
CA ASP A 6 11.78 5.32 -15.85
C ASP A 6 12.50 4.12 -16.47
N ALA A 7 13.19 3.32 -15.65
CA ALA A 7 13.85 2.09 -16.11
C ALA A 7 12.86 1.06 -16.66
N ILE A 8 11.69 0.88 -16.02
CA ILE A 8 10.62 0.01 -16.51
C ILE A 8 10.08 0.54 -17.85
N GLY A 9 9.85 1.85 -17.96
CA GLY A 9 9.42 2.49 -19.20
C GLY A 9 10.40 2.28 -20.35
N ALA A 10 11.70 2.47 -20.08
CA ALA A 10 12.76 2.24 -21.06
C ALA A 10 12.90 0.75 -21.47
N ALA A 11 12.52 -0.19 -20.59
CA ALA A 11 12.54 -1.62 -20.85
C ALA A 11 11.28 -2.14 -21.60
N GLY A 12 10.42 -1.26 -22.10
CA GLY A 12 9.19 -1.64 -22.82
C GLY A 12 7.91 -1.56 -21.99
N GLY A 13 7.99 -1.06 -20.76
CA GLY A 13 6.84 -0.83 -19.89
C GLY A 13 6.34 -2.08 -19.15
N ALA A 14 5.30 -1.89 -18.36
CA ALA A 14 4.61 -2.96 -17.66
C ALA A 14 3.11 -2.66 -17.60
N THR A 15 2.27 -3.68 -17.73
CA THR A 15 0.81 -3.53 -17.57
C THR A 15 0.44 -3.21 -16.12
N ARG A 16 1.18 -3.78 -15.16
CA ARG A 16 0.97 -3.57 -13.73
C ARG A 16 2.32 -3.43 -13.03
N VAL A 17 2.41 -2.47 -12.11
CA VAL A 17 3.60 -2.27 -11.27
C VAL A 17 3.17 -2.38 -9.81
N LEU A 18 3.67 -3.40 -9.12
CA LEU A 18 3.46 -3.57 -7.68
C LEU A 18 4.66 -3.01 -6.93
N VAL A 19 4.42 -2.02 -6.08
CA VAL A 19 5.45 -1.37 -5.28
C VAL A 19 5.48 -1.98 -3.88
N HIS A 20 6.65 -2.48 -3.47
CA HIS A 20 6.84 -3.07 -2.15
C HIS A 20 7.94 -2.37 -1.33
N ASP A 21 7.77 -2.38 -0.01
CA ASP A 21 8.80 -1.91 0.92
C ASP A 21 9.71 -3.08 1.33
N ALA A 22 10.99 -2.98 0.97
CA ALA A 22 11.99 -4.01 1.28
C ALA A 22 12.14 -4.26 2.79
N ALA A 23 11.79 -3.30 3.66
CA ALA A 23 11.78 -3.48 5.11
C ALA A 23 10.67 -4.42 5.62
N ARG A 24 9.82 -4.95 4.71
CA ARG A 24 8.70 -5.86 4.99
C ARG A 24 8.88 -7.18 4.21
N PRO A 25 9.90 -8.01 4.52
CA PRO A 25 10.27 -9.14 3.66
C PRO A 25 9.22 -10.26 3.62
N PHE A 26 8.31 -10.33 4.59
CA PHE A 26 7.35 -11.43 4.75
C PHE A 26 5.94 -11.06 4.29
N LEU A 27 5.78 -10.62 3.04
CA LEU A 27 4.46 -10.38 2.46
C LEU A 27 3.85 -11.72 2.02
N PRO A 28 2.68 -12.14 2.55
CA PRO A 28 2.03 -13.36 2.10
C PRO A 28 1.61 -13.29 0.63
N HIS A 29 1.80 -14.36 -0.15
CA HIS A 29 1.39 -14.40 -1.57
C HIS A 29 -0.10 -14.09 -1.77
N ALA A 30 -0.97 -14.51 -0.85
CA ALA A 30 -2.39 -14.20 -0.88
C ALA A 30 -2.68 -12.68 -0.91
N VAL A 31 -1.78 -11.82 -0.41
CA VAL A 31 -1.93 -10.37 -0.54
C VAL A 31 -1.72 -9.94 -2.00
N ILE A 32 -0.71 -10.50 -2.67
CA ILE A 32 -0.41 -10.24 -4.07
C ILE A 32 -1.58 -10.68 -4.95
N ASP A 33 -2.11 -11.88 -4.74
CA ASP A 33 -3.25 -12.42 -5.50
C ASP A 33 -4.48 -11.51 -5.37
N ARG A 34 -4.79 -11.06 -4.15
CA ARG A 34 -5.89 -10.12 -3.91
C ARG A 34 -5.68 -8.76 -4.59
N LEU A 35 -4.46 -8.25 -4.60
CA LEU A 35 -4.14 -6.99 -5.29
C LEU A 35 -4.31 -7.15 -6.81
N LEU A 36 -3.83 -8.24 -7.38
CA LEU A 36 -4.01 -8.51 -8.81
C LEU A 36 -5.49 -8.65 -9.17
N GLY A 37 -6.28 -9.36 -8.35
CA GLY A 37 -7.73 -9.46 -8.53
C GLY A 37 -8.44 -8.11 -8.45
N ALA A 38 -8.05 -7.24 -7.50
CA ALA A 38 -8.64 -5.90 -7.39
C ALA A 38 -8.31 -5.00 -8.61
N LEU A 39 -7.12 -5.16 -9.18
CA LEU A 39 -6.68 -4.43 -10.37
C LEU A 39 -7.39 -4.86 -11.67
N GLU A 40 -8.23 -5.90 -11.64
CA GLU A 40 -9.10 -6.22 -12.78
C GLU A 40 -10.21 -5.18 -12.98
N SER A 41 -10.64 -4.51 -11.90
CA SER A 41 -11.75 -3.54 -11.93
C SER A 41 -11.39 -2.14 -11.43
N ALA A 42 -10.20 -1.96 -10.85
CA ALA A 42 -9.73 -0.69 -10.30
C ALA A 42 -8.43 -0.24 -10.97
N GLN A 43 -8.23 1.07 -11.09
CA GLN A 43 -6.98 1.64 -11.64
C GLN A 43 -5.78 1.43 -10.71
N ALA A 44 -6.02 1.31 -9.40
CA ALA A 44 -4.99 1.09 -8.39
C ALA A 44 -5.59 0.34 -7.19
N ALA A 45 -4.74 -0.40 -6.48
CA ALA A 45 -5.11 -1.10 -5.26
C ALA A 45 -3.96 -1.03 -4.25
N ILE A 46 -4.31 -0.89 -2.97
CA ILE A 46 -3.35 -0.93 -1.86
C ILE A 46 -3.86 -1.89 -0.78
N PRO A 47 -2.98 -2.68 -0.14
CA PRO A 47 -3.37 -3.48 1.01
C PRO A 47 -3.50 -2.57 2.24
N VAL A 48 -4.58 -2.74 2.99
CA VAL A 48 -4.82 -2.01 4.24
C VAL A 48 -5.09 -2.94 5.40
N LEU A 49 -4.83 -2.47 6.62
CA LEU A 49 -5.11 -3.18 7.85
C LEU A 49 -5.96 -2.30 8.78
N PRO A 50 -6.84 -2.89 9.61
CA PRO A 50 -7.55 -2.12 10.63
C PRO A 50 -6.57 -1.47 11.62
N VAL A 51 -6.98 -0.34 12.19
CA VAL A 51 -6.26 0.32 13.28
C VAL A 51 -6.68 -0.30 14.61
N PHE A 52 -5.72 -0.88 15.34
CA PHE A 52 -5.97 -1.52 16.63
C PHE A 52 -5.67 -0.61 17.82
N ASP A 53 -4.65 0.24 17.69
CA ASP A 53 -4.22 1.13 18.76
C ASP A 53 -5.22 2.27 18.98
N SER A 54 -5.31 2.75 20.21
CA SER A 54 -6.01 4.00 20.52
C SER A 54 -5.29 5.16 19.82
N LEU A 55 -6.05 5.98 19.10
CA LEU A 55 -5.53 7.17 18.43
C LEU A 55 -6.06 8.42 19.10
N VAL A 56 -5.17 9.41 19.23
CA VAL A 56 -5.52 10.78 19.59
C VAL A 56 -5.02 11.71 18.50
N ASP A 57 -5.75 12.79 18.25
CA ASP A 57 -5.29 13.85 17.38
C ASP A 57 -4.24 14.74 18.07
N ALA A 58 -3.74 15.75 17.36
CA ALA A 58 -2.74 16.68 17.88
C ALA A 58 -3.24 17.56 19.05
N SER A 59 -4.56 17.66 19.23
CA SER A 59 -5.21 18.36 20.34
C SER A 59 -5.55 17.44 21.53
N ALA A 60 -5.07 16.19 21.50
CA ALA A 60 -5.39 15.14 22.47
C ALA A 60 -6.86 14.70 22.47
N GLY A 61 -7.60 14.96 21.39
CA GLY A 61 -8.96 14.46 21.18
C GLY A 61 -8.96 13.00 20.73
N PRO A 62 -9.91 12.15 21.20
CA PRO A 62 -10.00 10.76 20.76
C PRO A 62 -10.41 10.68 19.29
N VAL A 63 -9.77 9.78 18.54
CA VAL A 63 -10.09 9.53 17.13
C VAL A 63 -10.82 8.19 16.99
N ASP A 64 -11.94 8.17 16.26
CA ASP A 64 -12.65 6.94 15.95
C ASP A 64 -11.85 6.07 14.95
N ARG A 65 -11.10 5.12 15.50
CA ARG A 65 -10.30 4.17 14.73
C ARG A 65 -11.12 3.24 13.83
N ALA A 66 -12.43 3.06 14.06
CA ALA A 66 -13.27 2.21 13.21
C ALA A 66 -13.46 2.79 11.80
N SER A 67 -13.35 4.12 11.68
CA SER A 67 -13.40 4.85 10.41
C SER A 67 -12.05 4.87 9.67
N LEU A 68 -10.99 4.33 10.26
CA LEU A 68 -9.62 4.44 9.76
C LEU A 68 -9.02 3.11 9.33
N GLN A 69 -8.13 3.20 8.35
CA GLN A 69 -7.34 2.08 7.85
C GLN A 69 -5.87 2.43 7.88
N ARG A 70 -5.05 1.51 8.37
CA ARG A 70 -3.60 1.65 8.36
C ARG A 70 -3.06 1.21 7.01
N VAL A 71 -2.50 2.17 6.28
CA VAL A 71 -1.68 1.91 5.09
C VAL A 71 -0.23 1.82 5.50
N GLN A 72 0.50 0.85 4.96
CA GLN A 72 1.95 0.81 5.07
C GLN A 72 2.57 1.46 3.85
N THR A 73 3.01 2.71 3.99
CA THR A 73 3.91 3.34 3.03
C THR A 73 5.27 3.54 3.69
N ARG A 74 6.32 3.65 2.87
CA ARG A 74 7.63 4.05 3.38
C ARG A 74 7.47 5.41 4.06
N ARG A 75 8.04 5.56 5.26
CA ARG A 75 8.31 6.92 5.77
C ARG A 75 9.41 7.54 4.91
N PRO A 76 9.36 8.86 4.61
CA PRO A 76 10.46 9.55 3.98
C PRO A 76 11.75 9.43 4.80
#